data_AF-A0A965UXB1-F1
#
_entry.id   AF-A0A965UXB1-F1
#
_cell.length_a   1.000
_cell.length_b   1.000
_cell.length_c   1.000
_cell.angle_alpha   90.00
_cell.angle_beta   90.00
_cell.angle_gamma   90.00
#
_symmetry.space_group_name_H-M   'P 1'
#
loop_
_entity.id
_entity.type
_entity.pdbx_description
1 polymer ?
#
loop_
_entity_poly.entity_id
_entity_poly.type
_entity_poly.pdbx_seq_one_letter_code
_entity_poly.pdbx_strand_id
1 'polypeptide(L)'
;MQARLETDSVQAHSRRQQALDELCAATLRALSARRQVHYKGTLLFDGTAQLPSFAPHLHPHAQLRSLDADAPRPDLTSFRGAADGVALRLRHSDAALHRSLRPAKPMA
;
A
#
# COMPACT_ATOMS: atom_id res chain seq x y z
N MET A 1 -33.43 0.15 12.41
CA MET A 1 -33.11 1.24 11.46
C MET A 1 -31.64 1.65 11.54
N GLN A 2 -31.07 1.82 12.75
CA GLN A 2 -29.65 2.15 12.97
C GLN A 2 -28.65 1.13 12.35
N ALA A 3 -28.86 -0.17 12.54
CA ALA A 3 -27.99 -1.21 11.98
C ALA A 3 -27.88 -1.19 10.43
N ARG A 4 -28.93 -0.73 9.72
CA ARG A 4 -28.92 -0.63 8.25
C ARG A 4 -28.07 0.56 7.79
N LEU A 5 -28.19 1.70 8.47
CA LEU A 5 -27.40 2.90 8.23
C LEU A 5 -25.90 2.66 8.54
N GLU A 6 -25.59 1.92 9.60
CA GLU A 6 -24.22 1.51 9.93
C GLU A 6 -23.64 0.58 8.86
N THR A 7 -24.41 -0.40 8.39
CA THR A 7 -23.97 -1.33 7.33
C THR A 7 -23.71 -0.59 6.02
N ASP A 8 -24.57 0.35 5.65
CA ASP A 8 -24.41 1.16 4.43
C ASP A 8 -23.16 2.04 4.51
N SER A 9 -22.83 2.57 5.70
CA SER A 9 -21.63 3.36 5.94
C SER A 9 -20.33 2.54 5.83
N VAL A 10 -20.33 1.30 6.34
CA VAL A 10 -19.21 0.36 6.24
C VAL A 10 -18.97 -0.05 4.79
N GLN A 11 -20.02 -0.34 4.04
CA GLN A 11 -19.92 -0.65 2.62
C GLN A 11 -19.42 0.53 1.79
N ALA A 12 -19.89 1.75 2.08
CA ALA A 12 -19.41 2.95 1.41
C ALA A 12 -17.92 3.20 1.67
N HIS A 13 -17.45 2.98 2.91
CA HIS A 13 -16.04 3.06 3.25
C HIS A 13 -15.20 2.02 2.52
N SER A 14 -15.67 0.77 2.46
CA SER A 14 -15.00 -0.31 1.74
C SER A 14 -14.85 -0.01 0.24
N ARG A 15 -15.94 0.44 -0.42
CA ARG A 15 -15.90 0.85 -1.84
C ARG A 15 -14.92 1.99 -2.09
N ARG A 16 -14.87 2.97 -1.18
CA ARG A 16 -13.92 4.08 -1.28
C ARG A 16 -12.48 3.58 -1.19
N GLN A 17 -12.18 2.69 -0.24
CA GLN A 17 -10.82 2.16 -0.08
C GLN A 17 -10.40 1.37 -1.32
N GLN A 18 -11.28 0.50 -1.84
CA GLN A 18 -11.02 -0.25 -3.07
C GLN A 18 -10.72 0.68 -4.25
N ALA A 19 -11.48 1.77 -4.42
CA ALA A 19 -11.23 2.74 -5.48
C ALA A 19 -9.86 3.44 -5.34
N LEU A 20 -9.44 3.77 -4.12
CA LEU A 20 -8.10 4.33 -3.86
C LEU A 20 -7.01 3.33 -4.21
N ASP A 21 -7.17 2.07 -3.80
CA ASP A 21 -6.21 1.00 -4.07
C ASP A 21 -6.09 0.73 -5.58
N GLU A 22 -7.21 0.70 -6.31
CA GLU A 22 -7.22 0.52 -7.76
C GLU A 22 -6.52 1.65 -8.51
N LEU A 23 -6.78 2.91 -8.11
CA LEU A 23 -6.10 4.09 -8.67
C LEU A 23 -4.59 4.04 -8.41
N CYS A 24 -4.19 3.73 -7.18
CA CYS A 24 -2.78 3.63 -6.80
C CYS A 24 -2.09 2.44 -7.49
N ALA A 25 -2.77 1.30 -7.66
CA ALA A 25 -2.24 0.18 -8.42
C ALA A 25 -2.02 0.54 -9.89
N ALA A 26 -2.90 1.35 -10.49
CA ALA A 26 -2.73 1.81 -11.87
C ALA A 26 -1.49 2.69 -12.03
N THR A 27 -1.29 3.67 -11.14
CA THR A 27 -0.08 4.52 -11.17
C THR A 27 1.18 3.72 -10.91
N LEU A 28 1.16 2.81 -9.94
CA LEU A 28 2.29 1.96 -9.61
C LEU A 28 2.70 1.10 -10.81
N ARG A 29 1.76 0.43 -11.49
CA ARG A 29 2.05 -0.35 -12.71
C ARG A 29 2.68 0.52 -13.81
N ALA A 30 2.16 1.72 -14.02
CA ALA A 30 2.67 2.65 -15.03
C ALA A 30 4.10 3.13 -14.72
N LEU A 31 4.36 3.55 -13.48
CA LEU A 31 5.65 4.10 -13.06
C LEU A 31 6.74 3.03 -12.93
N SER A 32 6.39 1.85 -12.43
CA SER A 32 7.34 0.76 -12.15
C SER A 32 7.66 -0.14 -13.35
N ALA A 33 6.85 -0.06 -14.41
CA ALA A 33 6.82 -1.01 -15.53
C ALA A 33 6.51 -2.47 -15.12
N ARG A 34 5.92 -2.70 -13.94
CA ARG A 34 5.51 -4.02 -13.44
C ARG A 34 4.01 -4.23 -13.63
N ARG A 35 3.61 -4.99 -14.66
CA ARG A 35 2.19 -5.15 -15.04
C ARG A 35 1.35 -5.93 -14.03
N GLN A 36 1.96 -6.83 -13.26
CA GLN A 36 1.26 -7.74 -12.37
C GLN A 36 1.10 -7.19 -10.95
N VAL A 37 1.51 -5.93 -10.71
CA VAL A 37 1.38 -5.34 -9.38
C VAL A 37 -0.06 -4.98 -9.06
N HIS A 38 -0.52 -5.41 -7.89
CA HIS A 38 -1.86 -5.15 -7.40
C HIS A 38 -1.91 -5.17 -5.86
N TYR A 39 -2.95 -4.54 -5.31
CA TYR A 39 -3.29 -4.62 -3.89
C TYR A 39 -4.21 -5.80 -3.61
N LYS A 40 -4.03 -6.42 -2.45
CA LYS A 40 -4.95 -7.39 -1.85
C LYS A 40 -5.14 -7.02 -0.39
N GLY A 41 -6.21 -6.28 -0.09
CA GLY A 41 -6.34 -5.57 1.18
C GLY A 41 -5.18 -4.59 1.35
N THR A 42 -4.54 -4.58 2.53
CA THR A 42 -3.42 -3.67 2.81
C THR A 42 -2.07 -4.15 2.27
N LEU A 43 -2.04 -5.30 1.58
CA LEU A 43 -0.82 -5.96 1.12
C LEU A 43 -0.65 -5.73 -0.38
N LEU A 44 0.61 -5.64 -0.82
CA LEU A 44 0.98 -5.45 -2.21
C LEU A 44 1.63 -6.72 -2.77
N PHE A 45 1.28 -7.07 -4.01
CA PHE A 45 1.78 -8.27 -4.70
C PHE A 45 2.33 -7.90 -6.08
N ASP A 46 3.34 -8.64 -6.57
CA ASP A 46 3.76 -8.69 -7.99
C ASP A 46 3.49 -10.12 -8.49
N GLY A 47 2.39 -10.30 -9.21
CA GLY A 47 1.88 -11.64 -9.54
C GLY A 47 1.48 -12.40 -8.27
N THR A 48 2.07 -13.55 -8.01
CA THR A 48 1.79 -14.35 -6.79
C THR A 48 2.70 -14.00 -5.62
N ALA A 49 3.77 -13.23 -5.86
CA ALA A 49 4.75 -12.90 -4.84
C ALA A 49 4.30 -11.67 -4.04
N GLN A 50 4.16 -11.82 -2.73
CA GLN A 50 3.93 -10.69 -1.85
C GLN A 50 5.17 -9.79 -1.83
N LEU A 51 4.99 -8.50 -2.10
CA LEU A 51 6.05 -7.52 -1.97
C LEU A 51 6.24 -7.15 -0.49
N PRO A 52 7.49 -6.97 -0.02
CA PRO A 52 7.72 -6.60 1.37
C PRO A 52 7.23 -5.18 1.62
N SER A 53 6.57 -4.98 2.77
CA SER A 53 6.21 -3.64 3.24
C SER A 53 7.43 -3.01 3.91
N PHE A 54 8.18 -2.21 3.15
CA PHE A 54 9.27 -1.42 3.69
C PHE A 54 8.70 -0.16 4.35
N ALA A 55 9.13 0.12 5.58
CA ALA A 55 8.63 1.23 6.40
C ALA A 55 7.09 1.20 6.60
N PRO A 56 6.55 0.15 7.25
CA PRO A 56 5.10 0.01 7.45
C PRO A 56 4.48 1.17 8.24
N HIS A 57 5.28 1.89 9.05
CA HIS A 57 4.85 3.08 9.79
C HIS A 57 4.58 4.30 8.91
N LEU A 58 5.10 4.33 7.67
CA LEU A 58 4.83 5.39 6.69
C LEU A 58 3.62 5.08 5.81
N HIS A 59 3.09 3.85 5.86
CA HIS A 59 1.99 3.48 5.00
C HIS A 59 0.67 4.08 5.53
N PRO A 60 -0.18 4.69 4.69
CA PRO A 60 -1.44 5.30 5.15
C PRO A 60 -2.40 4.30 5.82
N HIS A 61 -2.28 3.01 5.50
CA HIS A 61 -2.99 1.95 6.22
C HIS A 61 -2.59 1.79 7.69
N ALA A 62 -1.40 2.25 8.10
CA ALA A 62 -1.01 2.30 9.51
C ALA A 62 -1.73 3.45 10.24
N GLN A 63 -1.94 4.59 9.57
CA GLN A 63 -2.69 5.73 10.12
C GLN A 63 -4.17 5.41 10.31
N LEU A 64 -4.76 4.57 9.44
CA LEU A 64 -6.12 4.06 9.62
C LEU A 64 -6.29 3.21 10.89
N ARG A 65 -5.20 2.69 11.47
CA ARG A 65 -5.20 1.93 12.74
C ARG A 65 -4.84 2.78 13.95
N SER A 66 -4.64 4.09 13.77
CA SER A 66 -4.43 5.01 14.88
C SER A 66 -5.66 5.03 15.80
N LEU A 67 -5.41 5.03 17.11
CA LEU A 67 -6.44 5.23 18.14
C LEU A 67 -6.79 6.70 18.35
N ASP A 68 -6.06 7.60 17.70
CA ASP A 68 -6.33 9.03 17.69
C ASP A 68 -7.53 9.32 16.78
N ALA A 69 -8.69 9.56 17.39
CA ALA A 69 -9.95 9.81 16.70
C ALA A 69 -9.96 11.17 15.96
N ASP A 70 -9.09 12.10 16.36
CA ASP A 70 -9.00 13.44 15.78
C ASP A 70 -7.97 13.50 14.65
N ALA A 71 -7.16 12.45 14.47
CA ALA A 71 -6.20 12.37 13.38
C ALA A 71 -6.92 12.35 12.02
N PRO A 72 -6.53 13.23 11.08
CA PRO A 72 -7.15 13.26 9.76
C PRO A 72 -6.92 11.93 9.04
N ARG A 73 -8.00 11.38 8.47
CA ARG A 73 -7.89 10.15 7.68
C ARG A 73 -7.04 10.40 6.43
N PRO A 74 -6.18 9.43 6.04
CA PRO A 74 -5.35 9.57 4.87
C PRO A 74 -6.20 9.75 3.61
N ASP A 75 -5.78 10.68 2.76
CA ASP A 75 -6.43 10.99 1.49
C ASP A 75 -5.70 10.32 0.32
N LEU A 76 -6.20 10.50 -0.90
CA LEU A 76 -5.59 9.94 -2.10
C LEU A 76 -4.11 10.33 -2.26
N THR A 77 -3.72 11.53 -1.83
CA THR A 77 -2.33 11.99 -1.98
C THR A 77 -1.38 11.19 -1.08
N SER A 78 -1.79 10.87 0.15
CA SER A 78 -1.04 9.98 1.04
C SER A 78 -0.88 8.57 0.46
N PHE A 79 -1.96 7.98 -0.05
CA PHE A 79 -1.91 6.64 -0.67
C PHE A 79 -1.03 6.64 -1.93
N ARG A 80 -1.18 7.66 -2.77
CA ARG A 80 -0.38 7.80 -3.98
C ARG A 80 1.11 8.00 -3.66
N GLY A 81 1.45 8.82 -2.66
CA GLY A 81 2.84 9.01 -2.24
C GLY A 81 3.51 7.70 -1.81
N ALA A 82 2.79 6.86 -1.05
CA ALA A 82 3.27 5.54 -0.68
C ALA A 82 3.44 4.62 -1.91
N ALA A 83 2.46 4.60 -2.82
CA ALA A 83 2.52 3.81 -4.04
C ALA A 83 3.67 4.23 -4.97
N ASP A 84 3.89 5.53 -5.14
CA ASP A 84 4.93 6.11 -5.98
C ASP A 84 6.32 5.78 -5.41
N GLY A 85 6.51 5.85 -4.09
CA GLY A 85 7.74 5.42 -3.42
C GLY A 85 8.07 3.95 -3.68
N VAL A 86 7.06 3.08 -3.62
CA VAL A 86 7.22 1.67 -3.99
C VAL A 86 7.53 1.51 -5.47
N ALA A 87 6.87 2.26 -6.36
CA ALA A 87 7.11 2.19 -7.79
C ALA A 87 8.55 2.55 -8.16
N LEU A 88 9.09 3.62 -7.56
CA LEU A 88 10.49 4.04 -7.74
C LEU A 88 11.45 2.94 -7.26
N ARG A 89 11.19 2.35 -6.10
CA ARG A 89 11.99 1.23 -5.59
C ARG A 89 11.97 0.04 -6.56
N LEU A 90 10.80 -0.34 -7.07
CA LEU A 90 10.67 -1.47 -8.01
C LEU A 90 11.36 -1.22 -9.36
N ARG A 91 11.36 0.03 -9.85
CA ARG A 91 11.97 0.39 -11.13
C ARG A 91 13.47 0.57 -11.06
N HIS A 92 13.96 1.20 -9.99
CA HIS A 92 15.32 1.71 -9.93
C HIS A 92 16.24 0.92 -8.99
N SER A 93 15.70 0.00 -8.17
CA SER A 93 16.55 -0.89 -7.36
C SER A 93 16.99 -2.12 -8.15
N ASP A 94 18.29 -2.41 -8.13
CA ASP A 94 18.82 -3.68 -8.59
C ASP A 94 18.62 -4.76 -7.51
N ALA A 95 17.65 -5.65 -7.76
CA ALA A 95 17.32 -6.72 -6.83
C ALA A 95 18.43 -7.79 -6.71
N ALA A 96 19.23 -8.00 -7.77
CA ALA A 96 20.32 -8.97 -7.74
C ALA A 96 21.49 -8.43 -6.90
N LEU A 97 21.89 -7.18 -7.15
CA LEU A 97 22.91 -6.49 -6.35
C LEU A 97 22.49 -6.37 -4.89
N HIS A 98 21.24 -5.96 -4.63
CA HIS A 98 20.73 -5.92 -3.26
C HIS A 98 20.85 -7.29 -2.58
N ARG A 99 20.49 -8.38 -3.27
CA ARG A 99 20.65 -9.74 -2.72
C ARG A 99 22.11 -10.13 -2.46
N SER A 100 23.05 -9.75 -3.33
CA SER A 100 24.47 -10.09 -3.14
C SER A 100 25.12 -9.29 -2.00
N LEU A 101 24.62 -8.10 -1.71
CA LEU A 101 25.11 -7.24 -0.63
C LEU A 101 24.38 -7.43 0.71
N ARG A 102 23.35 -8.27 0.76
CA ARG A 102 22.61 -8.53 2.01
C ARG A 102 23.53 -9.14 3.07
N PRO A 103 23.57 -8.59 4.30
CA PRO A 103 24.31 -9.20 5.40
C PRO A 103 23.80 -10.62 5.69
N ALA A 104 24.73 -11.52 6.01
CA ALA A 104 24.40 -12.93 6.32
C ALA A 104 23.60 -13.08 7.63
N LYS A 105 23.71 -12.12 8.54
CA LYS A 105 22.95 -12.06 9.80
C LYS A 105 22.04 -10.83 9.78
N PRO A 106 20.81 -10.93 10.31
CA PRO A 106 20.00 -9.74 10.58
C PRO A 106 20.79 -8.77 11.45
N MET A 107 20.60 -7.46 11.26
CA MET A 107 21.13 -6.49 12.22
C MET A 107 20.41 -6.74 13.56
N ALA A 108 21.21 -6.94 14.61
CA ALA A 108 20.75 -7.20 15.97
C ALA A 108 20.09 -5.97 16.59
#